data_AF-A0A382SBM8-F1
#
_entry.id   AF-A0A382SBM8-F1
#
_cell.length_a   1.000
_cell.length_b   1.000
_cell.length_c   1.000
_cell.angle_alpha   90.00
_cell.angle_beta   90.00
_cell.angle_gamma   90.00
#
_symmetry.space_group_name_H-M   'P 1'
#
loop_
_entity.id
_entity.type
_entity.pdbx_description
1 polymer ?
#
loop_
_entity_poly.entity_id
_entity_poly.type
_entity_poly.pdbx_seq_one_letter_code
_entity_poly.pdbx_strand_id
1 'polypeptide(L)'
;MIDPKFWSDDRMMVLTPRHRLLFIGIWNFSDDSGIHKNNNTVLKAEIFPCDDISINEVGELKQGLIDAGLIIEFEDKDNKLFYVKNWSIYQKINRPQPSNYSLPDNSLSNHGTFTPNRIEQNRIEEKRKSTLSKEELSEF
;
A
#
# COMPACT_ATOMS: atom_id res chain seq x y z
N MET A 1 -3.10 13.10 -2.54
CA MET A 1 -4.58 13.16 -2.38
C MET A 1 -5.04 11.79 -1.89
N ILE A 2 -5.91 11.74 -0.88
CA ILE A 2 -6.46 10.48 -0.39
C ILE A 2 -7.55 10.03 -1.36
N ASP A 3 -7.41 8.85 -1.95
CA ASP A 3 -8.44 8.26 -2.82
C ASP A 3 -9.71 7.99 -1.99
N PRO A 4 -10.92 8.41 -2.41
CA PRO A 4 -12.16 8.07 -1.72
C PRO A 4 -12.33 6.58 -1.43
N LYS A 5 -11.77 5.69 -2.27
CA LYS A 5 -11.77 4.23 -2.06
C LYS A 5 -11.11 3.81 -0.75
N PHE A 6 -10.20 4.64 -0.22
CA PHE A 6 -9.62 4.47 1.10
C PHE A 6 -10.69 4.28 2.17
N TRP A 7 -11.74 5.08 2.15
CA TRP A 7 -12.79 5.06 3.17
C TRP A 7 -13.72 3.85 3.05
N SER A 8 -13.74 3.19 1.89
CA SER A 8 -14.52 1.99 1.62
C SER A 8 -13.71 0.69 1.71
N ASP A 9 -12.42 0.76 2.05
CA ASP A 9 -11.58 -0.44 2.21
C ASP A 9 -11.95 -1.15 3.53
N ASP A 10 -12.25 -2.45 3.46
CA ASP A 10 -12.64 -3.27 4.61
C ASP A 10 -11.61 -3.19 5.75
N ARG A 11 -10.32 -3.08 5.43
CA ARG A 11 -9.25 -2.93 6.44
C ARG A 11 -9.34 -1.59 7.14
N MET A 12 -9.75 -0.53 6.45
CA MET A 12 -9.93 0.79 7.06
C MET A 12 -11.19 0.85 7.92
N MET A 13 -12.23 0.09 7.56
CA MET A 13 -13.49 0.03 8.30
C MET A 13 -13.33 -0.56 9.71
N VAL A 14 -12.41 -1.51 9.90
CA VAL A 14 -12.14 -2.12 11.21
C VAL A 14 -11.22 -1.27 12.10
N LEU A 15 -10.53 -0.27 11.52
CA LEU A 15 -9.61 0.58 12.25
C LEU A 15 -10.31 1.72 12.99
N THR A 16 -9.83 2.00 14.20
CA THR A 16 -10.29 3.18 14.95
C THR A 16 -9.92 4.46 14.20
N PRO A 17 -10.63 5.58 14.43
CA PRO A 17 -10.30 6.86 13.80
C PRO A 17 -8.85 7.29 14.02
N ARG A 18 -8.25 7.00 15.19
CA ARG A 18 -6.85 7.31 15.49
C ARG A 18 -5.87 6.50 14.65
N HIS A 19 -6.13 5.22 14.41
CA HIS A 19 -5.32 4.40 13.50
C HIS A 19 -5.39 4.94 12.07
N ARG A 20 -6.60 5.28 11.60
CA ARG A 20 -6.78 5.87 10.27
C ARG A 20 -6.05 7.20 10.13
N LEU A 21 -6.12 8.06 11.15
CA LEU A 21 -5.39 9.33 11.18
C LEU A 21 -3.87 9.11 11.17
N LEU A 22 -3.36 8.18 11.98
CA LEU A 22 -1.94 7.81 11.98
C LEU A 22 -1.50 7.34 10.59
N PHE A 23 -2.27 6.45 9.96
CA PHE A 23 -1.94 5.91 8.65
C PHE A 23 -1.94 6.97 7.55
N ILE A 24 -2.92 7.88 7.56
CA ILE A 24 -2.98 9.03 6.65
C ILE A 24 -1.78 9.97 6.89
N GLY A 25 -1.43 10.22 8.15
CA GLY A 25 -0.26 11.02 8.52
C GLY A 25 1.03 10.42 7.98
N ILE A 26 1.25 9.11 8.21
CA ILE A 26 2.37 8.35 7.64
C ILE A 26 2.43 8.54 6.14
N TRP A 27 1.29 8.39 5.45
CA TRP A 27 1.21 8.56 4.00
C TRP A 27 1.74 9.94 3.56
N ASN A 28 1.38 11.00 4.27
CA ASN A 28 1.84 12.35 3.92
C ASN A 28 3.33 12.59 4.16
N PHE A 29 3.94 11.89 5.12
CA PHE A 29 5.35 12.08 5.50
C PHE A 29 6.31 11.05 4.89
N SER A 30 5.80 9.95 4.34
CA SER A 30 6.60 8.98 3.59
C SER A 30 7.23 9.61 2.34
N ASP A 31 8.39 9.09 1.95
CA ASP A 31 9.05 9.50 0.70
C ASP A 31 8.32 8.98 -0.56
N ASP A 32 8.86 9.29 -1.73
CA ASP A 32 8.29 8.87 -3.02
C ASP A 32 8.23 7.34 -3.21
N SER A 33 8.99 6.58 -2.41
CA SER A 33 8.98 5.11 -2.37
C SER A 33 8.03 4.55 -1.28
N GLY A 34 7.34 5.42 -0.55
CA GLY A 34 6.44 5.03 0.53
C GLY A 34 7.15 4.66 1.83
N ILE A 35 8.43 5.00 1.97
CA ILE A 35 9.27 4.63 3.11
C ILE A 35 9.20 5.72 4.17
N HIS A 36 9.15 5.31 5.43
CA HIS A 36 9.23 6.19 6.58
C HIS A 36 10.11 5.59 7.68
N LYS A 37 10.59 6.45 8.58
CA LYS A 37 11.32 6.02 9.78
C LYS A 37 10.39 5.32 10.76
N ASN A 38 10.83 4.20 11.28
CA ASN A 38 10.13 3.45 12.31
C ASN A 38 10.47 4.00 13.70
N ASN A 39 9.92 5.17 14.03
CA ASN A 39 10.20 5.85 15.29
C ASN A 39 8.94 6.52 15.87
N ASN A 40 8.49 6.04 17.02
CA ASN A 40 7.25 6.51 17.66
C ASN A 40 7.31 7.99 18.07
N THR A 41 8.48 8.47 18.51
CA THR A 41 8.68 9.88 18.88
C THR A 41 8.53 10.80 17.67
N VAL A 42 9.09 10.38 16.53
CA VAL A 42 8.98 11.11 15.25
C VAL A 42 7.54 11.13 14.78
N LEU A 43 6.88 9.97 14.72
CA LEU A 43 5.46 9.86 14.34
C LEU A 43 4.55 10.72 15.24
N LYS A 44 4.79 10.73 16.55
CA LYS A 44 4.06 11.60 17.48
C LYS A 44 4.24 13.07 17.10
N ALA A 45 5.49 13.52 16.90
CA ALA A 45 5.79 14.91 16.62
C ALA A 45 5.20 15.38 15.27
N GLU A 46 5.19 14.51 14.27
CA GLU A 46 4.70 14.82 12.92
C GLU A 46 3.18 14.78 12.81
N ILE A 47 2.53 13.78 13.41
CA ILE A 47 1.13 13.45 13.14
C ILE A 47 0.20 13.87 14.28
N PHE A 48 0.72 13.91 15.51
CA PHE A 48 -0.02 14.30 16.71
C PHE A 48 0.66 15.46 17.45
N PRO A 49 1.01 16.56 16.75
CA PRO A 49 1.69 17.69 17.38
C PRO A 49 0.77 18.34 18.42
N CYS A 50 1.29 18.53 19.65
CA CYS A 50 0.57 19.11 20.78
C CYS A 50 -0.66 18.32 21.27
N ASP A 51 -0.96 17.16 20.68
CA ASP A 51 -2.05 16.30 21.15
C ASP A 51 -1.67 15.56 22.44
N ASP A 52 -2.69 15.30 23.26
CA ASP A 52 -2.60 14.49 24.48
C ASP A 52 -2.63 13.00 24.15
N ILE A 53 -1.55 12.54 23.53
CA ILE A 53 -1.27 11.13 23.25
C ILE A 53 0.18 10.83 23.61
N SER A 54 0.44 9.75 24.32
CA SER A 54 1.80 9.35 24.68
C SER A 54 2.56 8.71 23.52
N ILE A 55 3.89 8.67 23.60
CA ILE A 55 4.74 7.98 22.63
C ILE A 55 4.41 6.46 22.60
N ASN A 56 4.04 5.90 23.74
CA ASN A 56 3.67 4.49 23.85
C ASN A 56 2.35 4.21 23.12
N GLU A 57 1.33 5.05 23.31
CA GLU A 57 0.07 4.93 22.56
C GLU A 57 0.27 5.08 21.06
N VAL A 58 1.15 5.97 20.60
CA VAL A 58 1.52 6.05 19.18
C VAL A 58 2.18 4.75 18.70
N GLY A 59 3.01 4.13 19.55
CA GLY A 59 3.59 2.81 19.29
C GLY A 59 2.55 1.71 19.15
N GLU A 60 1.54 1.68 20.02
CA GLU A 60 0.43 0.74 19.97
C GLU A 60 -0.42 0.93 18.71
N LEU A 61 -0.73 2.19 18.35
CA LEU A 61 -1.43 2.50 17.11
C LEU A 61 -0.63 2.03 15.88
N LYS A 62 0.69 2.28 15.88
CA LYS A 62 1.59 1.83 14.81
C LYS A 62 1.62 0.30 14.72
N GLN A 63 1.66 -0.39 15.85
CA GLN A 63 1.60 -1.86 15.88
C GLN A 63 0.29 -2.38 15.28
N GLY A 64 -0.85 -1.75 15.59
CA GLY A 64 -2.13 -2.09 14.96
C GLY A 64 -2.13 -1.95 13.43
N LEU A 65 -1.37 -0.99 12.87
CA LEU A 65 -1.20 -0.85 11.42
C LEU A 65 -0.29 -1.94 10.82
N ILE A 66 0.73 -2.36 11.56
CA ILE A 66 1.62 -3.47 11.19
C ILE A 66 0.83 -4.78 11.17
N ASP A 67 0.06 -5.05 12.23
CA ASP A 67 -0.76 -6.25 12.38
C ASP A 67 -1.85 -6.33 11.31
N ALA A 68 -2.43 -5.18 10.92
CA ALA A 68 -3.35 -5.08 9.78
C ALA A 68 -2.66 -5.24 8.41
N GLY A 69 -1.33 -5.30 8.37
CA GLY A 69 -0.53 -5.45 7.15
C GLY A 69 -0.58 -4.22 6.23
N LEU A 70 -0.81 -3.04 6.79
CA LEU A 70 -0.87 -1.78 6.04
C LEU A 70 0.51 -1.13 5.89
N ILE A 71 1.37 -1.31 6.89
CA ILE A 71 2.77 -0.96 6.85
C ILE A 71 3.62 -2.20 7.16
N ILE A 72 4.81 -2.28 6.58
CA ILE A 72 5.71 -3.43 6.73
C ILE A 72 7.07 -2.92 7.21
N GLU A 73 7.49 -3.40 8.38
CA GLU A 73 8.78 -3.04 8.98
C GLU A 73 9.94 -3.68 8.22
N PHE A 74 11.05 -2.96 8.10
CA PHE A 74 12.31 -3.46 7.58
C PHE A 74 13.47 -2.65 8.14
N GLU A 75 14.69 -3.14 7.92
CA GLU A 75 15.91 -2.44 8.29
C GLU A 75 16.78 -2.21 7.05
N ASP A 76 17.34 -1.00 6.93
CA ASP A 76 18.35 -0.67 5.92
C ASP A 76 19.59 -0.12 6.63
N LYS A 77 20.65 -0.93 6.65
CA LYS A 77 21.87 -0.71 7.44
C LYS A 77 21.52 -0.61 8.93
N ASP A 78 21.65 0.59 9.52
CA ASP A 78 21.33 0.87 10.91
C ASP A 78 19.99 1.62 11.10
N ASN A 79 19.22 1.79 10.03
CA ASN A 79 17.94 2.49 10.07
C ASN A 79 16.78 1.51 10.23
N LYS A 80 16.01 1.68 11.30
CA LYS A 80 14.70 1.03 11.45
C LYS A 80 13.66 1.79 10.66
N LEU A 81 13.04 1.13 9.70
CA LEU A 81 12.14 1.72 8.73
C LEU A 81 10.86 0.90 8.63
N PHE A 82 9.86 1.47 7.98
CA PHE A 82 8.76 0.70 7.43
C PHE A 82 8.36 1.33 6.09
N TYR A 83 7.67 0.56 5.26
CA TYR A 83 7.07 1.09 4.05
C TYR A 83 5.56 0.84 4.04
N VAL A 84 4.83 1.72 3.37
CA VAL A 84 3.39 1.56 3.14
C VAL A 84 3.18 0.47 2.09
N LYS A 85 2.42 -0.56 2.44
CA LYS A 85 2.10 -1.65 1.51
C LYS A 85 1.29 -1.09 0.33
N ASN A 86 1.55 -1.61 -0.87
CA ASN A 86 0.86 -1.21 -2.11
C ASN A 86 1.01 0.29 -2.45
N TRP A 87 2.08 0.96 -1.98
CA TRP A 87 2.32 2.38 -2.24
C TRP A 87 2.16 2.78 -3.71
N SER A 88 2.80 2.05 -4.63
CA SER A 88 2.77 2.33 -6.08
C SER A 88 1.39 2.20 -6.72
N ILE A 89 0.48 1.44 -6.09
CA ILE A 89 -0.92 1.32 -6.53
C ILE A 89 -1.68 2.59 -6.15
N TYR A 90 -1.45 3.09 -4.93
CA TYR A 90 -2.19 4.21 -4.39
C TYR A 90 -1.60 5.58 -4.75
N GLN A 91 -0.28 5.66 -4.96
CA GLN A 91 0.44 6.88 -5.34
C GLN A 91 1.25 6.63 -6.60
N LYS A 92 0.72 7.10 -7.73
CA LYS A 92 1.48 7.18 -8.98
C LYS A 92 2.21 8.52 -9.02
N ILE A 93 3.50 8.50 -8.71
CA ILE A 93 4.34 9.69 -8.70
C ILE A 93 5.02 9.83 -10.06
N ASN A 94 4.85 11.00 -10.68
CA ASN A 94 5.53 11.32 -11.92
C ASN A 94 6.95 11.82 -11.61
N ARG A 95 7.97 11.14 -12.13
CA ARG A 95 9.41 11.41 -11.87
C ARG A 95 9.77 11.31 -10.37
N PRO A 96 9.64 10.10 -9.78
CA PRO A 96 9.93 9.90 -8.36
C PRO A 96 11.39 10.25 -8.06
N GLN A 97 11.60 10.87 -6.91
CA GLN A 97 12.94 11.02 -6.34
C GLN A 97 13.38 9.67 -5.77
N PRO A 98 14.64 9.26 -6.02
CA PRO A 98 15.16 8.04 -5.44
C PRO A 98 15.17 8.18 -3.91
N SER A 99 14.71 7.14 -3.22
CA SER A 99 14.83 7.09 -1.77
C SER A 99 16.31 7.02 -1.38
N ASN A 100 16.62 7.58 -0.20
CA ASN A 100 17.91 7.37 0.45
C ASN A 100 18.05 5.97 1.05
N TYR A 101 16.96 5.19 1.05
CA TYR A 101 16.88 3.84 1.63
C TYR A 101 16.68 2.78 0.55
N SER A 102 17.25 1.59 0.77
CA SER A 102 17.06 0.43 -0.09
C SER A 102 15.91 -0.42 0.43
N LEU A 103 14.85 -0.56 -0.36
CA LEU A 103 13.77 -1.49 -0.04
C LEU A 103 14.24 -2.94 -0.18
N PRO A 104 13.73 -3.87 0.65
CA PRO A 104 14.04 -5.30 0.48
C PRO A 104 13.45 -5.85 -0.83
N ASP A 105 14.11 -6.81 -1.48
CA ASP A 105 13.76 -7.33 -2.82
C ASP A 105 12.29 -7.77 -2.97
N ASN A 106 11.66 -8.25 -1.89
CA ASN A 106 10.26 -8.69 -1.89
C ASN A 106 9.23 -7.54 -1.80
N SER A 107 9.67 -6.31 -1.56
CA SER A 107 8.79 -5.12 -1.55
C SER A 107 8.25 -4.77 -2.94
N LEU A 108 8.94 -5.23 -4.00
CA LEU A 108 8.57 -5.07 -5.40
C LEU A 108 7.74 -6.23 -5.93
N SER A 109 7.37 -7.21 -5.09
CA SER A 109 6.57 -8.35 -5.55
C SER A 109 5.15 -7.88 -5.89
N ASN A 110 4.94 -7.53 -7.17
CA ASN A 110 3.66 -7.60 -7.84
C ASN A 110 3.19 -9.06 -7.83
N HIS A 111 2.70 -9.55 -6.69
CA HIS A 111 1.87 -10.75 -6.62
C HIS A 111 0.42 -10.35 -6.36
N GLY A 112 -0.05 -9.44 -7.20
CA GLY A 112 -1.42 -9.46 -7.67
C GLY A 112 -1.36 -9.85 -9.13
N THR A 113 -1.45 -11.14 -9.45
CA THR A 113 -2.13 -11.51 -10.69
C THR A 113 -3.47 -10.79 -10.62
N PHE A 114 -3.63 -9.72 -11.38
CA PHE A 114 -4.92 -9.04 -11.50
C PHE A 114 -5.92 -10.14 -11.86
N THR A 115 -6.81 -10.50 -10.93
CA THR A 115 -8.02 -11.23 -11.32
C THR A 115 -8.71 -10.32 -12.30
N PRO A 116 -8.86 -10.72 -13.58
CA PRO A 116 -9.46 -9.85 -14.57
C PRO A 116 -10.85 -9.45 -14.07
N ASN A 117 -11.14 -8.15 -14.04
CA ASN A 117 -12.49 -7.69 -13.75
C ASN A 117 -13.45 -8.29 -14.78
N ARG A 118 -14.74 -8.39 -14.44
CA ARG A 118 -15.77 -9.05 -15.27
C ARG A 118 -15.77 -8.65 -16.76
N ILE A 119 -15.45 -7.39 -17.06
CA ILE A 119 -15.33 -6.89 -18.44
C ILE A 119 -14.13 -7.52 -19.18
N GLU A 120 -13.00 -7.63 -18.49
CA GLU A 120 -11.78 -8.23 -19.02
C GLU A 120 -11.94 -9.76 -19.16
N GLN A 121 -12.64 -10.41 -18.23
CA GLN A 121 -13.01 -11.83 -18.32
C GLN A 121 -13.86 -12.11 -19.56
N ASN A 122 -14.91 -11.30 -19.78
CA ASN A 122 -15.76 -11.44 -20.95
C ASN A 122 -14.97 -11.24 -22.25
N ARG A 123 -14.05 -10.27 -22.31
CA ARG A 123 -13.16 -10.07 -23.47
C ARG A 123 -12.25 -11.26 -23.74
N ILE A 124 -11.70 -11.88 -22.68
CA ILE A 124 -10.84 -13.06 -22.81
C ILE A 124 -11.65 -14.27 -23.30
N GLU A 125 -12.87 -14.46 -22.79
CA GLU A 125 -13.78 -15.53 -23.23
C GLU A 125 -14.22 -15.36 -24.68
N GLU A 126 -14.60 -14.14 -25.10
CA GLU A 126 -14.96 -13.84 -26.49
C GLU A 126 -13.79 -14.11 -27.44
N LYS A 127 -12.58 -13.68 -27.04
CA LYS A 127 -11.38 -13.90 -27.83
C LYS A 127 -11.08 -15.40 -27.98
N ARG A 128 -11.17 -16.18 -26.91
CA ARG A 128 -11.00 -17.65 -26.94
C ARG A 128 -12.01 -18.34 -27.85
N LYS A 129 -13.30 -17.97 -27.77
CA LYS A 129 -14.34 -18.52 -28.66
C LYS A 129 -14.08 -18.19 -30.13
N SER A 130 -13.62 -16.97 -30.42
CA SER A 130 -13.30 -16.57 -31.79
C SER A 130 -12.07 -17.30 -32.35
N THR A 131 -11.10 -17.64 -31.51
CA THR A 131 -9.91 -18.40 -31.91
C THR A 131 -10.28 -19.87 -32.18
N LEU A 132 -11.02 -20.51 -31.27
CA LEU A 132 -11.51 -21.88 -31.47
C LEU A 132 -12.34 -22.01 -32.75
N SER A 133 -13.26 -21.07 -32.98
CA SER A 133 -14.09 -21.07 -34.20
C SER A 133 -13.26 -20.89 -35.48
N LYS A 134 -12.12 -20.19 -35.44
CA LYS A 134 -11.23 -20.04 -36.60
C LYS A 134 -10.38 -21.28 -36.85
N GLU A 135 -9.97 -21.98 -35.79
CA GLU A 135 -9.23 -23.24 -35.88
C GLU A 135 -10.13 -24.35 -36.43
N GLU A 136 -11.37 -24.47 -35.93
CA GLU A 136 -12.37 -25.42 -36.44
C GLU A 136 -12.74 -25.19 -37.92
N LEU A 137 -12.71 -23.93 -38.39
CA LEU A 137 -12.93 -23.59 -39.80
C LEU A 137 -11.70 -23.82 -40.69
N SER A 138 -10.52 -24.03 -40.11
CA SER A 138 -9.27 -24.28 -40.85
C SER A 138 -8.98 -25.77 -41.07
N GLU A 139 -9.73 -26.65 -40.40
CA GLU A 139 -9.63 -28.11 -40.52
C GLU A 139 -10.60 -28.71 -41.57
N PHE A 140 -11.30 -27.89 -42.36
CA PHE A 140 -12.15 -28.30 -43.48
C PHE A 140 -11.63 -27.79 -44.84
#